data_AF-A0A090WUN4-F1
#
_entry.id   AF-A0A090WUN4-F1
#
_cell.length_a   1.000
_cell.length_b   1.000
_cell.length_c   1.000
_cell.angle_alpha   90.00
_cell.angle_beta   90.00
_cell.angle_gamma   90.00
#
_symmetry.space_group_name_H-M   'P 1'
#
loop_
_entity.id
_entity.type
_entity.pdbx_description
1 polymer ?
#
loop_
_entity_poly.entity_id
_entity_poly.type
_entity_poly.pdbx_seq_one_letter_code
_entity_poly.pdbx_strand_id
1 'polypeptide(L)'
;MREVAAQFEKPVLLFSGGKDSITLVRLAVKAFYPAKVPFPLMHIDTGHNFPETIEFRDRLVKELGLELIVRNVQDSIDEGKVKEESGVMPVETCCKLPHF
;
A
#
# COMPACT_ATOMS: atom_id res chain seq x y z
N MET A 1 -0.51 1.14 -16.32
CA MET A 1 0.43 0.23 -15.63
C MET A 1 1.79 0.20 -16.33
N ARG A 2 1.87 -0.24 -17.60
CA ARG A 2 3.17 -0.27 -18.32
C ARG A 2 3.82 1.11 -18.48
N GLU A 3 3.05 2.13 -18.83
CA GLU A 3 3.56 3.50 -18.97
C GLU A 3 4.14 4.05 -17.65
N VAL A 4 3.41 3.90 -16.55
CA VAL A 4 3.85 4.33 -15.21
C VAL A 4 5.12 3.59 -14.78
N ALA A 5 5.23 2.29 -15.08
CA ALA A 5 6.46 1.56 -14.80
C ALA A 5 7.66 2.00 -15.65
N ALA A 6 7.42 2.62 -16.81
CA ALA A 6 8.49 3.13 -17.69
C ALA A 6 8.88 4.58 -17.36
N GLN A 7 7.96 5.39 -16.84
CA GLN A 7 8.18 6.81 -16.58
C GLN A 7 8.71 7.12 -15.16
N PHE A 8 8.53 6.21 -14.20
CA PHE A 8 8.90 6.44 -12.81
C PHE A 8 10.06 5.50 -12.42
N GLU A 9 11.06 6.04 -11.72
CA GLU A 9 12.24 5.27 -11.30
C GLU A 9 11.95 4.27 -10.17
N LYS A 10 10.97 4.58 -9.30
CA LYS A 10 10.58 3.76 -8.14
C LYS A 10 9.06 3.72 -7.96
N PRO A 11 8.31 3.13 -8.90
CA PRO A 11 6.87 3.02 -8.76
C PRO A 11 6.52 2.07 -7.61
N VAL A 12 5.42 2.35 -6.92
CA VAL A 12 4.86 1.51 -5.85
C VAL A 12 3.36 1.43 -6.05
N LEU A 13 2.77 0.24 -5.86
CA LEU A 13 1.32 0.09 -5.89
C LEU A 13 0.76 0.09 -4.47
N LEU A 14 -0.05 1.10 -4.13
CA LEU A 14 -0.76 1.13 -2.86
C LEU A 14 -1.82 0.02 -2.82
N PHE A 15 -1.73 -0.82 -1.80
CA PHE A 15 -2.56 -1.99 -1.62
C PHE A 15 -3.22 -1.94 -0.24
N SER A 16 -4.52 -1.69 -0.21
CA SER A 16 -5.31 -1.59 1.03
C SER A 16 -5.97 -2.91 1.45
N GLY A 17 -5.88 -3.98 0.64
CA GLY A 17 -6.60 -5.23 0.90
C GLY A 17 -8.07 -5.22 0.46
N GLY A 18 -8.59 -4.08 0.00
CA GLY A 18 -9.94 -3.97 -0.55
C GLY A 18 -10.06 -4.49 -2.00
N LYS A 19 -11.30 -4.71 -2.45
CA LYS A 19 -11.65 -5.25 -3.79
C LYS A 19 -10.97 -4.53 -4.96
N ASP A 20 -10.87 -3.20 -4.90
CA ASP A 20 -10.33 -2.38 -5.98
C ASP A 20 -8.81 -2.59 -6.08
N SER A 21 -8.13 -2.62 -4.93
CA SER A 21 -6.69 -2.87 -4.86
C SER A 21 -6.31 -4.28 -5.34
N ILE A 22 -7.13 -5.28 -5.04
CA ILE A 22 -6.96 -6.65 -5.55
C ILE A 22 -7.12 -6.70 -7.08
N THR A 23 -8.11 -5.97 -7.61
CA THR A 23 -8.32 -5.85 -9.05
C THR A 23 -7.11 -5.20 -9.73
N LEU A 24 -6.56 -4.14 -9.14
CA LEU A 24 -5.35 -3.47 -9.65
C LEU A 24 -4.13 -4.39 -9.63
N VAL A 25 -3.92 -5.18 -8.57
CA VAL A 25 -2.85 -6.19 -8.52
C VAL A 25 -3.02 -7.20 -9.65
N ARG A 26 -4.24 -7.67 -9.89
CA ARG A 26 -4.50 -8.63 -10.98
C ARG A 26 -4.25 -8.04 -12.36
N LEU A 27 -4.59 -6.77 -12.56
CA LEU A 27 -4.30 -6.03 -13.79
C LEU A 27 -2.80 -5.82 -13.98
N ALA A 28 -2.06 -5.50 -12.92
CA ALA A 28 -0.61 -5.37 -12.97
C ALA A 28 0.05 -6.69 -13.38
N VAL A 29 -0.33 -7.81 -12.77
CA VAL A 29 0.17 -9.14 -13.16
C VAL A 29 -0.10 -9.45 -14.63
N LYS A 30 -1.32 -9.19 -15.12
CA LYS A 30 -1.64 -9.36 -16.55
C LYS A 30 -0.85 -8.42 -17.45
N ALA A 31 -0.57 -7.21 -16.99
CA ALA A 31 0.21 -6.24 -17.75
C ALA A 31 1.69 -6.67 -17.86
N PHE A 32 2.26 -7.38 -16.89
CA PHE A 32 3.69 -7.75 -16.92
C PHE A 32 3.94 -9.22 -17.28
N TYR A 33 2.90 -10.05 -17.41
CA TYR A 33 3.03 -11.44 -17.84
C TYR A 33 3.83 -11.58 -19.15
N PRO A 34 4.79 -12.52 -19.25
CA PRO A 34 5.14 -13.58 -18.28
C PRO A 34 6.16 -13.15 -17.20
N ALA A 35 6.66 -11.91 -17.24
CA ALA A 35 7.58 -11.40 -16.24
C ALA A 35 6.87 -11.02 -14.93
N LYS A 36 7.66 -10.94 -13.85
CA LYS A 36 7.16 -10.42 -12.56
C LYS A 36 6.90 -8.92 -12.66
N VAL A 37 5.98 -8.44 -11.82
CA VAL A 37 5.72 -7.01 -11.69
C VAL A 37 6.98 -6.33 -11.15
N PRO A 38 7.51 -5.27 -11.80
CA PRO A 38 8.80 -4.69 -11.45
C PRO A 38 8.76 -3.71 -10.27
N PHE A 39 7.66 -3.67 -9.51
CA PHE A 39 7.48 -2.78 -8.38
C PHE A 39 6.81 -3.46 -7.18
N PRO A 40 7.15 -3.04 -5.95
CA PRO A 40 6.54 -3.59 -4.74
C PRO A 40 5.12 -3.07 -4.53
N LEU A 41 4.36 -3.82 -3.75
CA LEU A 41 3.10 -3.40 -3.15
C LEU A 41 3.38 -2.69 -1.83
N MET A 42 2.61 -1.66 -1.49
CA MET A 42 2.72 -0.99 -0.19
C MET A 42 1.36 -0.96 0.51
N HIS A 43 1.33 -1.46 1.74
CA HIS A 43 0.16 -1.42 2.61
C HIS A 43 0.43 -0.49 3.79
N ILE A 44 -0.45 0.50 3.98
CA ILE A 44 -0.45 1.36 5.17
C ILE A 44 -1.48 0.78 6.13
N ASP A 45 -1.01 0.24 7.25
CA ASP A 45 -1.84 -0.32 8.29
C ASP A 45 -2.20 0.76 9.32
N THR A 46 -3.49 1.01 9.47
CA THR A 46 -4.06 1.94 10.46
C THR A 46 -4.44 1.24 11.76
N GLY A 47 -4.25 -0.08 11.88
CA GLY A 47 -4.66 -0.87 13.03
C GLY A 47 -6.14 -1.29 13.05
N HIS A 48 -6.95 -0.82 12.08
CA HIS A 48 -8.37 -1.14 11.96
C HIS A 48 -8.70 -2.14 10.85
N ASN A 49 -7.71 -2.88 10.34
CA ASN A 49 -7.89 -3.86 9.28
C ASN A 49 -8.40 -5.20 9.82
N PHE A 50 -9.30 -5.85 9.09
CA PHE A 50 -9.79 -7.18 9.43
C PHE A 50 -8.67 -8.23 9.28
N PRO A 51 -8.46 -9.13 10.26
CA PRO A 51 -7.45 -10.18 10.19
C PRO A 51 -7.54 -11.01 8.90
N GLU A 52 -8.76 -11.31 8.44
CA GLU A 52 -9.01 -12.08 7.23
C GLU A 52 -8.50 -11.38 5.96
N THR A 53 -8.52 -10.04 5.94
CA THR A 53 -8.03 -9.24 4.82
C THR A 53 -6.51 -9.25 4.77
N ILE A 54 -5.87 -9.21 5.93
CA ILE A 54 -4.42 -9.30 6.08
C ILE A 54 -3.91 -10.69 5.66
N GLU A 55 -4.59 -11.75 6.09
CA GLU A 55 -4.25 -13.11 5.67
C GLU A 55 -4.43 -13.33 4.16
N PHE A 56 -5.53 -12.82 3.60
CA PHE A 56 -5.78 -12.90 2.15
C PHE A 56 -4.70 -12.15 1.36
N ARG A 57 -4.33 -10.95 1.80
CA ARG A 57 -3.23 -10.17 1.22
C ARG A 57 -1.95 -10.97 1.20
N ASP A 58 -1.51 -11.48 2.35
CA ASP A 58 -0.22 -12.16 2.47
C ASP A 58 -0.16 -13.42 1.61
N ARG A 59 -1.28 -14.14 1.53
CA ARG A 59 -1.44 -15.28 0.62
C ARG A 59 -1.34 -14.87 -0.85
N LEU A 60 -2.07 -13.84 -1.25
CA LEU A 60 -2.07 -13.34 -2.64
C LEU A 60 -0.67 -12.88 -3.07
N VAL A 61 0.05 -12.16 -2.21
CA VAL A 61 1.42 -11.71 -2.47
C VAL A 61 2.36 -12.90 -2.64
N LYS A 62 2.25 -13.92 -1.77
CA LYS A 62 3.06 -15.14 -1.83
C LYS A 62 2.80 -15.95 -3.10
N GLU A 63 1.53 -16.12 -3.48
CA GLU A 63 1.12 -16.84 -4.68
C GLU A 63 1.62 -16.17 -5.96
N LEU A 64 1.62 -14.83 -5.99
CA LEU A 64 2.07 -14.04 -7.14
C LEU A 64 3.59 -13.76 -7.11
N GLY A 65 4.28 -14.11 -6.02
CA GLY A 65 5.71 -13.88 -5.83
C GLY A 65 6.09 -12.39 -5.88
N LEU A 66 5.22 -11.53 -5.34
CA LEU A 66 5.39 -10.08 -5.27
C LEU A 66 6.06 -9.68 -3.95
N GLU A 67 6.65 -8.49 -3.93
CA GLU A 67 7.17 -7.87 -2.70
C GLU A 67 6.09 -6.99 -2.07
N LEU A 68 5.93 -7.08 -0.75
CA LEU A 68 4.97 -6.27 0.02
C LEU A 68 5.70 -5.51 1.14
N ILE A 69 5.57 -4.19 1.10
CA ILE A 69 6.07 -3.26 2.12
C ILE A 69 4.89 -2.90 3.02
N VAL A 70 4.96 -3.23 4.30
CA VAL A 70 3.95 -2.82 5.29
C VAL A 70 4.50 -1.66 6.12
N ARG A 71 3.71 -0.60 6.26
CA ARG A 71 4.02 0.55 7.13
C ARG A 71 2.87 0.78 8.08
N ASN A 72 3.14 0.98 9.37
CA ASN A 72 2.11 1.34 10.33
C ASN A 72 2.02 2.87 10.44
N VAL A 73 0.82 3.41 10.58
CA VAL A 73 0.62 4.85 10.83
C VAL A 73 1.19 5.25 12.19
N GLN A 74 1.08 4.39 13.20
CA GLN A 74 1.63 4.63 14.54
C GLN A 74 3.15 4.78 14.51
N ASP A 75 3.86 3.95 13.75
CA ASP A 75 5.31 4.09 13.56
C ASP A 75 5.68 5.48 13.00
N SER A 76 4.81 6.08 12.17
CA SER A 76 5.03 7.42 11.60
C SER A 76 4.74 8.56 12.58
N ILE A 77 3.84 8.34 13.55
CA ILE A 77 3.58 9.25 14.67
C ILE A 77 4.75 9.19 15.65
N ASP A 78 5.20 7.97 15.98
CA ASP A 78 6.31 7.72 16.92
C ASP A 78 7.66 8.23 16.38
N GLU A 79 7.87 8.16 15.05
CA GLU A 79 9.00 8.80 14.36
C GLU A 79 8.89 10.33 14.24
N GLY A 80 7.79 10.94 14.72
CA GLY A 80 7.60 12.40 14.78
C GLY A 80 7.31 13.06 13.44
N LYS A 81 6.89 12.31 12.41
CA LYS A 81 6.57 12.83 11.07
C LYS A 81 5.16 13.39 10.94
N VAL A 82 4.28 13.10 11.91
CA VAL A 82 2.87 13.51 11.92
C VAL A 82 2.57 14.25 13.23
N LYS A 83 2.03 15.47 13.15
CA LYS A 83 1.46 16.18 14.30
C LYS A 83 -0.02 15.87 14.38
N GLU A 84 -0.47 15.27 15.47
CA GLU A 84 -1.90 15.24 15.81
C GLU A 84 -2.34 16.65 16.17
N GLU A 85 -3.38 17.17 15.51
CA GLU A 85 -4.01 18.44 15.92
C GLU A 85 -4.99 18.17 17.06
N SER A 86 -4.70 18.72 18.24
CA SER A 86 -5.59 18.70 19.41
C SER A 86 -6.72 19.71 19.22
N GLY A 87 -7.80 19.30 18.55
CA GLY A 87 -9.04 20.04 18.36
C GLY A 87 -10.29 19.19 18.64
N VAL A 88 -11.39 19.84 19.05
CA VAL A 88 -12.64 19.25 19.62
C VAL A 88 -13.42 18.32 18.66
N MET A 89 -12.93 18.11 17.43
CA MET A 89 -13.46 17.15 16.47
C MET A 89 -12.28 16.41 15.82
N PRO A 90 -11.98 15.15 16.18
CA PRO A 90 -10.90 14.42 15.54
C PRO A 90 -11.34 14.02 14.13
N VAL A 91 -10.98 14.85 13.15
CA VAL A 91 -10.88 14.39 11.76
C VAL A 91 -9.62 13.55 11.67
N GLU A 92 -9.78 12.23 11.52
CA GLU A 92 -8.69 11.32 11.19
C GLU A 92 -7.99 11.87 9.95
N THR A 93 -6.87 12.56 10.17
CA THR A 93 -6.11 13.16 9.08
C THR A 93 -5.33 12.02 8.47
N CYS A 94 -5.94 11.36 7.49
CA CYS A 94 -5.30 10.35 6.65
C CYS A 94 -4.02 10.96 6.05
N CYS A 95 -2.90 10.62 6.70
CA CYS A 95 -1.50 10.81 6.32
C CYS A 95 -1.23 11.91 5.27
N LYS A 96 -1.04 13.16 5.72
CA LYS A 96 -0.26 14.13 4.93
C LYS A 96 1.22 13.73 5.00
N LEU A 97 1.64 12.83 4.10
CA LEU A 97 3.05 12.57 3.85
C LEU A 97 3.68 13.85 3.27
N PRO A 98 4.79 14.35 3.82
CA PRO A 98 5.54 15.43 3.17
C PRO A 98 6.02 14.93 1.80
N HIS A 99 5.93 15.82 0.81
CA HIS A 99 6.39 15.60 -0.56
C HIS A 99 7.76 14.91 -0.60
N PHE A 100 7.86 13.88 -1.46
CA PHE A 100 9.13 13.39 -1.98
C PHE A 100 9.86 14.50 -2.73
#